data_AF-A0A0E3NJT2-F1
#
_entry.id   AF-A0A0E3NJT2-F1
#
_cell.length_a   1.000
_cell.length_b   1.000
_cell.length_c   1.000
_cell.angle_alpha   90.00
_cell.angle_beta   90.00
_cell.angle_gamma   90.00
#
_symmetry.space_group_name_H-M   'P 1'
#
loop_
_entity.id
_entity.type
_entity.pdbx_description
1 polymer ?
#
loop_
_entity_poly.entity_id
_entity_poly.type
_entity_poly.pdbx_seq_one_letter_code
_entity_poly.pdbx_strand_id
1 'polypeptide(L)'
;MSDVKTTYKFSMDGNKCGQRKRKSAGSIYRKGNGIRENISEKLKLRPPETEFERDITSFGHFLMEVTLLIVMTIFAINVYLQHPILDSFLFSLTLTFGLIPQVLPAIININLSRGAREMAQKKVIVRRLASIENLGSTNMLCSNKTGTLTSSSRFRA
;
A
#
# COMPACT_ATOMS: atom_id res chain seq x y z
N MET A 1 38.03 -29.66 -25.26
CA MET A 1 38.63 -29.42 -23.92
C MET A 1 37.79 -28.35 -23.25
N SER A 2 36.99 -28.56 -22.22
CA SER A 2 36.89 -29.67 -21.26
C SER A 2 35.44 -29.83 -20.78
N ASP A 3 35.10 -31.07 -20.44
CA ASP A 3 33.96 -31.55 -19.67
C ASP A 3 33.41 -30.59 -18.61
N VAL A 4 32.07 -30.46 -18.55
CA VAL A 4 31.34 -30.46 -17.26
C VAL A 4 30.05 -31.27 -17.44
N LYS A 5 30.13 -32.53 -17.00
CA LYS A 5 29.01 -33.38 -16.60
C LYS A 5 28.14 -32.63 -15.56
N THR A 6 26.82 -32.61 -15.76
CA THR A 6 25.90 -32.49 -14.62
C THR A 6 24.79 -33.52 -14.78
N THR A 7 25.11 -34.73 -14.35
CA THR A 7 24.17 -35.82 -14.14
C THR A 7 23.31 -35.49 -12.92
N TYR A 8 22.11 -34.98 -13.13
CA TYR A 8 21.11 -34.88 -12.06
C TYR A 8 20.52 -36.26 -11.80
N LYS A 9 21.02 -36.94 -10.77
CA LYS A 9 20.46 -38.19 -10.26
C LYS A 9 19.25 -37.85 -9.38
N PHE A 10 18.04 -37.89 -9.93
CA PHE A 10 16.82 -37.76 -9.12
C PHE A 10 16.43 -39.15 -8.58
N SER A 11 16.96 -39.46 -7.39
CA SER A 11 16.53 -40.59 -6.58
C SER A 11 15.33 -40.15 -5.74
N MET A 12 14.16 -40.74 -5.98
CA MET A 12 13.07 -40.78 -5.01
C MET A 12 12.43 -42.16 -5.10
N ASP A 13 12.71 -42.94 -4.06
CA ASP A 13 12.22 -44.29 -3.80
C ASP A 13 10.80 -44.24 -3.22
N GLY A 14 9.97 -45.18 -3.67
CA GLY A 14 9.04 -45.94 -2.83
C GLY A 14 7.90 -45.25 -2.09
N ASN A 15 6.86 -44.79 -2.80
CA ASN A 15 5.47 -45.21 -2.49
C ASN A 15 4.51 -44.86 -3.66
N LYS A 16 3.77 -45.85 -4.17
CA LYS A 16 2.96 -45.75 -5.40
C LYS A 16 1.63 -45.05 -5.14
N CYS A 17 1.39 -43.92 -5.81
CA CYS A 17 0.04 -43.51 -6.20
C CYS A 17 0.10 -42.96 -7.64
N GLY A 18 -0.73 -43.53 -8.53
CA GLY A 18 -0.73 -43.41 -9.99
C GLY A 18 -0.25 -42.09 -10.58
N GLN A 19 1.00 -42.07 -11.04
CA GLN A 19 1.58 -40.98 -11.82
C GLN A 19 1.64 -41.41 -13.28
N ARG A 20 0.79 -40.81 -14.12
CA ARG A 20 0.82 -40.92 -15.60
C ARG A 20 2.08 -40.19 -16.10
N LYS A 21 3.26 -40.81 -15.97
CA LYS A 21 4.54 -40.26 -16.44
C LYS A 21 4.58 -40.27 -17.98
N ARG A 22 4.20 -39.16 -18.63
CA ARG A 22 4.66 -38.87 -20.00
C ARG A 22 6.15 -38.50 -19.92
N LYS A 23 7.04 -39.33 -20.46
CA LYS A 23 8.42 -38.93 -20.75
C LYS A 23 8.38 -37.98 -21.95
N SER A 24 8.52 -36.67 -21.72
CA SER A 24 8.79 -35.70 -22.78
C SER A 24 10.28 -35.37 -22.76
N ALA A 25 10.98 -35.67 -23.86
CA ALA A 25 12.28 -35.10 -24.13
C ALA A 25 12.05 -33.64 -24.59
N GLY A 26 12.57 -32.69 -23.82
CA GLY A 26 12.51 -31.27 -24.15
C GLY A 26 13.92 -30.70 -24.27
N SER A 27 14.21 -30.00 -25.36
CA SER A 27 15.43 -29.19 -25.48
C SER A 27 15.32 -28.00 -24.53
N ILE A 28 16.33 -27.80 -23.67
CA ILE A 28 16.40 -26.60 -22.81
C ILE A 28 16.83 -25.44 -23.69
N TYR A 29 15.86 -24.75 -24.28
CA TYR A 29 16.09 -23.45 -24.90
C TYR A 29 16.44 -22.46 -23.79
N ARG A 30 17.72 -22.09 -23.72
CA ARG A 30 18.27 -21.06 -22.83
C ARG A 30 17.39 -19.81 -22.93
N LYS A 31 16.73 -19.43 -21.84
CA LYS A 31 15.89 -18.23 -21.79
C LYS A 31 16.68 -17.10 -21.13
N GLY A 32 17.44 -16.34 -21.93
CA GLY A 32 17.81 -14.97 -21.57
C GLY A 32 16.53 -14.15 -21.34
N ASN A 33 16.60 -13.19 -20.42
CA ASN A 33 15.53 -12.32 -19.87
C ASN A 33 14.20 -12.45 -20.60
N GLY A 34 13.48 -13.53 -20.30
CA GLY A 34 12.24 -13.86 -20.99
C GLY A 34 11.05 -13.10 -20.43
N ILE A 35 9.95 -13.10 -21.16
CA ILE A 35 8.62 -12.53 -20.83
C ILE A 35 8.19 -12.70 -19.35
N ARG A 36 8.63 -13.76 -18.65
CA ARG A 36 8.37 -14.00 -17.22
C ARG A 36 9.10 -13.04 -16.28
N GLU A 37 10.32 -12.62 -16.62
CA GLU A 37 11.10 -11.65 -15.85
C GLU A 37 10.42 -10.28 -15.89
N ASN A 38 9.91 -9.85 -17.05
CA ASN A 38 9.15 -8.60 -17.18
C ASN A 38 7.90 -8.57 -16.28
N ILE A 39 7.21 -9.71 -16.10
CA ILE A 39 6.03 -9.79 -15.22
C ILE A 39 6.44 -9.67 -13.75
N SER A 40 7.52 -10.36 -13.35
CA SER A 40 8.08 -10.24 -11.99
C SER A 40 8.56 -8.82 -11.69
N GLU A 41 9.09 -8.10 -12.68
CA GLU A 41 9.55 -6.73 -12.51
C GLU A 41 8.39 -5.74 -12.34
N LYS A 42 7.30 -5.92 -13.10
CA LYS A 42 6.05 -5.13 -12.95
C LYS A 42 5.38 -5.35 -11.58
N LEU A 43 5.53 -6.53 -10.98
CA LEU A 43 5.01 -6.86 -9.64
C LEU A 43 5.82 -6.26 -8.48
N LYS A 44 7.05 -5.81 -8.73
CA LYS A 44 7.89 -5.14 -7.71
C LYS A 44 7.63 -3.65 -7.57
N LEU A 45 6.84 -3.06 -8.46
CA LEU A 45 6.52 -1.64 -8.41
C LEU A 45 5.82 -1.29 -7.09
N ARG A 46 6.21 -0.16 -6.49
CA ARG A 46 5.56 0.34 -5.29
C ARG A 46 4.08 0.55 -5.62
N PRO A 47 3.16 0.05 -4.79
CA PRO A 47 1.75 0.33 -4.99
C PRO A 47 1.52 1.84 -4.96
N PRO A 48 0.65 2.35 -5.84
CA PRO A 48 0.33 3.77 -5.91
C PRO A 48 -0.24 4.28 -4.58
N GLU A 49 -0.06 5.58 -4.35
CA GLU A 49 -0.68 6.31 -3.23
C GLU A 49 -2.20 6.07 -3.23
N THR A 50 -2.79 5.94 -2.05
CA THR A 50 -4.24 5.77 -1.93
C THR A 50 -4.97 7.09 -2.21
N GLU A 51 -6.22 7.02 -2.70
CA GLU A 51 -7.02 8.24 -2.92
C GLU A 51 -7.16 9.05 -1.62
N PHE A 52 -7.32 8.35 -0.50
CA PHE A 52 -7.33 8.92 0.83
C PHE A 52 -6.05 9.67 1.24
N GLU A 53 -4.86 9.12 0.97
CA GLU A 53 -3.59 9.82 1.23
C GLU A 53 -3.46 11.10 0.40
N ARG A 54 -3.95 11.06 -0.84
CA ARG A 54 -3.98 12.23 -1.72
C ARG A 54 -4.94 13.30 -1.19
N ASP A 55 -6.12 12.90 -0.72
CA ASP A 55 -7.11 13.81 -0.16
C ASP A 55 -6.64 14.46 1.13
N ILE A 56 -5.96 13.71 2.02
CA ILE A 56 -5.33 14.28 3.22
C ILE A 56 -4.27 15.31 2.85
N THR A 57 -3.45 15.02 1.84
CA THR A 57 -2.39 15.93 1.41
C THR A 57 -3.00 17.23 0.85
N SER A 58 -4.06 17.13 0.04
CA SER A 58 -4.78 18.29 -0.47
C SER A 58 -5.46 19.09 0.65
N PHE A 59 -6.09 18.41 1.61
CA PHE A 59 -6.68 19.05 2.78
C PHE A 59 -5.63 19.75 3.66
N GLY A 60 -4.46 19.15 3.82
CA GLY A 60 -3.31 19.75 4.50
C GLY A 60 -2.84 21.04 3.83
N HIS A 61 -2.75 21.05 2.50
CA HIS A 61 -2.43 22.26 1.74
C HIS A 61 -3.50 23.35 1.90
N PHE A 62 -4.78 22.99 1.86
CA PHE A 62 -5.86 23.95 2.11
C PHE A 62 -5.77 24.57 3.51
N LEU A 63 -5.54 23.76 4.55
CA LEU A 63 -5.36 24.27 5.92
C LEU A 63 -4.11 25.12 6.07
N MET A 64 -3.02 24.80 5.37
CA MET A 64 -1.81 25.60 5.36
C MET A 64 -2.05 26.99 4.75
N GLU A 65 -2.78 27.05 3.63
CA GLU A 65 -3.13 28.32 2.97
C GLU A 65 -4.01 29.20 3.88
N VAL A 66 -5.05 28.62 4.49
CA VAL A 66 -5.95 29.34 5.41
C VAL A 66 -5.20 29.82 6.66
N THR A 67 -4.38 28.95 7.25
CA THR A 67 -3.58 29.29 8.45
C THR A 67 -2.61 30.41 8.15
N LEU A 68 -1.92 30.36 7.01
CA LEU A 68 -0.98 31.39 6.59
C LEU A 68 -1.68 32.74 6.38
N LEU A 69 -2.87 32.75 5.78
CA LEU A 69 -3.67 33.97 5.60
C LEU A 69 -4.08 34.59 6.94
N ILE A 70 -4.54 33.76 7.89
CA ILE A 70 -4.91 34.21 9.25
C ILE A 70 -3.70 34.77 10.00
N VAL A 71 -2.59 34.05 10.00
CA VAL A 71 -1.34 34.46 10.67
C VAL A 71 -0.80 35.76 10.07
N MET A 72 -0.78 35.89 8.74
CA MET A 72 -0.32 37.11 8.07
C MET A 72 -1.21 38.31 8.43
N THR A 73 -2.54 38.12 8.44
CA THR A 73 -3.49 39.16 8.84
C THR A 73 -3.25 39.62 10.28
N ILE A 74 -3.09 38.67 11.21
CA ILE A 74 -2.86 38.98 12.64
C ILE A 74 -1.50 39.63 12.86
N PHE A 75 -0.46 39.20 12.14
CA PHE A 75 0.86 39.81 12.18
C PHE A 75 0.84 41.26 11.68
N ALA A 76 0.16 41.51 10.55
CA ALA A 76 -0.01 42.86 10.02
C ALA A 76 -0.73 43.79 11.02
N ILE A 77 -1.77 43.30 11.69
CA ILE A 77 -2.47 44.03 12.75
C ILE A 77 -1.52 44.32 13.92
N ASN A 78 -0.75 43.34 14.40
CA ASN A 78 0.17 43.52 15.53
C ASN A 78 1.28 44.55 15.25
N VAL A 79 1.83 44.55 14.02
CA VAL A 79 2.82 45.55 13.59
C VAL A 79 2.19 46.93 13.48
N TYR A 80 0.96 47.03 12.96
CA TYR A 80 0.22 48.30 12.90
C TYR A 80 -0.05 48.87 14.30
N LEU A 81 -0.30 48.00 15.30
CA LEU A 81 -0.51 48.37 16.70
C LEU A 81 0.79 48.76 17.46
N GLN A 82 1.94 48.87 16.78
CA GLN A 82 3.23 49.28 17.35
C GLN A 82 3.73 48.36 18.49
N HIS A 83 3.39 47.07 18.48
CA HIS A 83 4.01 46.12 19.40
C HIS A 83 5.50 45.92 19.09
N PRO A 84 6.34 45.60 20.10
CA PRO A 84 7.73 45.25 19.88
C PRO A 84 7.85 44.13 18.83
N ILE A 85 8.77 44.29 17.88
CA ILE A 85 8.94 43.38 16.74
C ILE A 85 9.22 41.94 17.23
N LEU A 86 9.98 41.80 18.34
CA LEU A 86 10.26 40.51 18.97
C LEU A 86 9.00 39.82 19.50
N ASP A 87 8.11 40.56 20.17
CA ASP A 87 6.89 39.99 20.75
C ASP A 87 5.91 39.58 19.65
N SER A 88 5.79 40.40 18.59
CA SER A 88 4.96 40.09 17.43
C SER A 88 5.45 38.83 16.70
N PHE A 89 6.76 38.63 16.63
CA PHE A 89 7.35 37.43 16.04
C PHE A 89 7.08 36.17 16.87
N LEU A 90 7.31 36.22 18.19
CA LEU A 90 7.03 35.09 19.10
C LEU A 90 5.54 34.73 19.15
N PHE A 91 4.67 35.73 19.09
CA PHE A 91 3.23 35.55 19.02
C PHE A 91 2.81 34.84 17.73
N SER A 92 3.30 35.31 16.58
CA SER A 92 3.04 34.69 15.27
C SER A 92 3.52 33.23 15.21
N LEU A 93 4.69 32.94 15.80
CA LEU A 93 5.23 31.59 15.87
C LEU A 93 4.33 30.67 16.69
N THR A 94 3.90 31.12 17.86
CA THR A 94 3.01 30.37 18.76
C THR A 94 1.65 30.10 18.10
N LEU A 95 1.08 31.11 17.44
CA LEU A 95 -0.19 30.98 16.74
C LEU A 95 -0.09 29.95 15.59
N THR A 96 1.01 29.99 14.84
CA THR A 96 1.26 29.03 13.75
C THR A 96 1.28 27.60 14.30
N PHE A 97 2.02 27.32 15.37
CA PHE A 97 2.04 25.98 15.98
C PHE A 97 0.68 25.55 16.56
N GLY A 98 -0.11 26.49 17.10
CA GLY A 98 -1.45 26.21 17.62
C GLY A 98 -2.49 25.86 16.56
N LEU A 99 -2.27 26.26 15.30
CA LEU A 99 -3.20 26.05 14.19
C LEU A 99 -2.84 24.84 13.30
N ILE A 100 -1.67 24.22 13.48
CA ILE A 100 -1.26 23.05 12.69
C ILE A 100 -2.17 21.85 13.00
N PRO A 101 -2.83 21.25 11.99
CA PRO A 101 -3.75 20.12 12.15
C PRO A 101 -2.99 18.78 12.28
N GLN A 102 -2.08 18.66 13.24
CA GLN A 102 -1.26 17.46 13.43
C GLN A 102 -2.07 16.26 13.95
N VAL A 103 -3.23 16.52 14.55
CA VAL A 103 -4.05 15.50 15.23
C VAL A 103 -4.94 14.71 14.26
N LEU A 104 -5.25 15.27 13.08
CA LEU A 104 -6.19 14.64 12.14
C LEU A 104 -5.68 13.30 11.59
N PRO A 105 -4.43 13.15 11.11
CA PRO A 105 -3.91 11.87 10.64
C PRO A 105 -3.86 10.80 11.75
N ALA A 106 -3.61 11.23 12.99
CA ALA A 106 -3.56 10.34 14.15
C ALA A 106 -4.95 9.75 14.45
N ILE A 107 -6.00 10.59 14.49
CA ILE A 107 -7.38 10.16 14.71
C ILE A 107 -7.82 9.17 13.63
N ILE A 108 -7.50 9.43 12.36
CA ILE A 108 -7.90 8.56 11.27
C ILE A 108 -7.21 7.19 11.40
N ASN A 109 -5.91 7.15 11.69
CA ASN A 109 -5.20 5.88 11.90
C ASN A 109 -5.78 5.06 13.05
N ILE A 110 -6.22 5.71 14.14
CA ILE A 110 -6.88 5.03 15.27
C ILE A 110 -8.21 4.41 14.81
N ASN A 111 -9.02 5.15 14.04
CA ASN A 111 -10.29 4.64 13.51
C ASN A 111 -10.07 3.48 12.53
N LEU A 112 -9.12 3.60 11.60
CA LEU A 112 -8.75 2.53 10.66
C LEU A 112 -8.20 1.31 11.40
N SER A 113 -7.40 1.50 12.46
CA SER A 113 -6.90 0.41 13.30
C SER A 113 -8.04 -0.34 13.99
N ARG A 114 -9.04 0.39 14.50
CA ARG A 114 -10.24 -0.21 15.09
C ARG A 114 -11.02 -1.01 14.06
N GLY A 115 -11.24 -0.46 12.86
CA GLY A 115 -11.86 -1.17 11.75
C GLY A 115 -11.09 -2.44 11.35
N ALA A 116 -9.75 -2.36 11.30
CA ALA A 116 -8.88 -3.50 11.02
C ALA A 116 -9.07 -4.62 12.05
N ARG A 117 -9.18 -4.24 13.34
CA ARG A 117 -9.42 -5.18 14.44
C ARG A 117 -10.79 -5.86 14.33
N GLU A 118 -11.83 -5.12 13.96
CA GLU A 118 -13.18 -5.67 13.74
C GLU A 118 -13.21 -6.61 12.51
N MET A 119 -12.50 -6.29 11.44
CA MET A 119 -12.33 -7.16 10.27
C MET A 119 -11.57 -8.44 10.60
N ALA A 120 -10.52 -8.35 11.44
CA ALA A 120 -9.75 -9.51 11.89
C ALA A 120 -10.61 -10.50 12.69
N GLN A 121 -11.53 -10.01 13.53
CA GLN A 121 -12.50 -10.85 14.26
C GLN A 121 -13.42 -11.62 13.29
N LYS A 122 -13.67 -11.07 12.09
CA LYS A 122 -14.44 -11.71 11.01
C LYS A 122 -13.57 -12.56 10.06
N LYS A 123 -12.36 -12.93 10.48
CA LYS A 123 -11.37 -13.72 9.72
C LYS A 123 -10.83 -13.01 8.45
N VAL A 124 -10.87 -11.69 8.40
CA VAL A 124 -10.29 -10.88 7.31
C VAL A 124 -9.01 -10.20 7.82
N ILE A 125 -7.86 -10.57 7.26
CA ILE A 125 -6.56 -9.98 7.65
C ILE A 125 -6.25 -8.77 6.78
N VAL A 126 -6.28 -7.59 7.39
CA VAL A 126 -5.88 -6.34 6.74
C VAL A 126 -4.37 -6.16 6.90
N ARG A 127 -3.63 -6.11 5.79
CA ARG A 127 -2.17 -5.88 5.80
C ARG A 127 -1.79 -4.39 5.80
N ARG A 128 -2.71 -3.52 5.39
CA ARG A 128 -2.52 -2.07 5.25
C ARG A 128 -3.81 -1.35 5.63
N LEU A 129 -3.74 -0.42 6.58
CA LEU A 129 -4.91 0.32 7.07
C LEU A 129 -5.60 1.12 5.96
N ALA A 130 -4.83 1.74 5.07
CA ALA A 130 -5.36 2.49 3.94
C ALA A 130 -6.21 1.63 2.97
N SER A 131 -6.04 0.30 2.97
CA SER A 131 -6.90 -0.59 2.17
C SER A 131 -8.33 -0.70 2.72
N ILE A 132 -8.58 -0.36 3.99
CA ILE A 132 -9.93 -0.36 4.57
C ILE A 132 -10.77 0.76 3.96
N GLU A 133 -10.19 1.95 3.82
CA GLU A 133 -10.85 3.07 3.15
C GLU A 133 -11.11 2.72 1.68
N ASN A 134 -10.09 2.23 0.97
CA ASN A 134 -10.23 1.87 -0.44
C ASN A 134 -11.31 0.79 -0.66
N LEU A 135 -11.46 -0.17 0.25
CA LEU A 135 -12.57 -1.15 0.20
C LEU A 135 -13.95 -0.51 0.43
N GLY A 136 -14.02 0.57 1.22
CA GLY A 136 -15.25 1.32 1.47
C GLY A 136 -15.65 2.25 0.32
N SER A 137 -14.68 2.81 -0.41
CA SER A 137 -14.88 3.70 -1.56
C SER A 137 -14.92 2.99 -2.92
N THR A 138 -14.60 1.68 -2.97
CA THR A 138 -14.61 0.89 -4.21
C THR A 138 -16.03 0.70 -4.76
N ASN A 139 -16.24 1.10 -6.01
CA ASN A 139 -17.50 0.92 -6.73
C ASN A 139 -17.51 -0.33 -7.65
N MET A 140 -16.34 -0.91 -7.96
CA MET A 140 -16.20 -2.08 -8.84
C MET A 140 -15.30 -3.14 -8.20
N LEU A 141 -15.85 -4.34 -7.99
CA LEU A 141 -15.11 -5.46 -7.43
C LEU A 141 -14.75 -6.48 -8.52
N CYS A 142 -13.48 -6.51 -8.89
CA CYS A 142 -12.93 -7.51 -9.80
C CYS A 142 -12.54 -8.76 -9.00
N SER A 143 -13.35 -9.82 -9.09
CA SER A 143 -13.07 -11.11 -8.44
C SER A 143 -12.63 -12.16 -9.45
N ASN A 144 -11.65 -12.99 -9.07
CA ASN A 144 -11.18 -14.08 -9.92
C ASN A 144 -12.17 -15.27 -9.89
N LYS A 145 -12.35 -15.96 -11.01
CA LYS A 145 -13.27 -17.11 -11.08
C LYS A 145 -12.77 -18.29 -10.26
N THR A 146 -11.60 -18.83 -10.63
CA THR A 146 -11.08 -20.08 -10.07
C THR A 146 -10.39 -19.83 -8.72
N GLY A 147 -10.86 -20.46 -7.66
CA GLY A 147 -10.28 -20.36 -6.32
C GLY A 147 -10.74 -19.16 -5.49
N THR A 148 -11.59 -18.28 -6.04
CA THR A 148 -12.26 -17.19 -5.30
C THR A 148 -13.78 -17.30 -5.38
N LEU A 149 -14.38 -17.28 -6.58
CA LEU A 149 -15.82 -17.53 -6.76
C LEU A 149 -16.16 -19.02 -6.72
N THR A 150 -15.28 -19.86 -7.28
CA THR A 150 -15.46 -21.32 -7.28
C THR A 150 -14.46 -21.96 -6.34
N SER A 151 -14.93 -22.85 -5.45
CA SER A 151 -14.03 -23.78 -4.75
C SER A 151 -13.27 -24.60 -5.79
N SER A 152 -11.94 -24.69 -5.68
CA SER A 152 -11.12 -25.48 -6.59
C SER A 152 -11.24 -26.99 -6.30
N SER A 153 -12.47 -27.46 -6.05
CA SER A 153 -12.82 -28.86 -5.94
C SER A 153 -13.16 -29.36 -7.34
N ARG A 154 -12.17 -29.91 -8.05
CA ARG A 154 -12.42 -30.68 -9.27
C ARG A 154 -13.25 -31.91 -8.88
N PHE A 155 -14.52 -31.92 -9.28
CA PHE A 155 -15.41 -33.07 -9.08
C PHE A 155 -14.76 -34.30 -9.73
N ARG A 156 -14.46 -35.29 -8.92
CA ARG A 156 -13.92 -36.58 -9.36
C ARG A 156 -15.14 -37.48 -9.58
N ALA A 157 -15.61 -37.52 -10.82
CA ALA A 157 -16.48 -38.59 -11.28
C ALA A 157 -15.61 -39.78 -11.72
#